data_AF-D3EQ30-F1
#
_entry.id   AF-D3EQ30-F1
#
_cell.length_a   1.000
_cell.length_b   1.000
_cell.length_c   1.000
_cell.angle_alpha   90.00
_cell.angle_beta   90.00
_cell.angle_gamma   90.00
#
_symmetry.space_group_name_H-M   'P 1'
#
loop_
_entity.id
_entity.type
_entity.pdbx_description
1 polymer ?
#
loop_
_entity_poly.entity_id
_entity_poly.type
_entity_poly.pdbx_seq_one_letter_code
_entity_poly.pdbx_strand_id
1 'polypeptide(L)' 'MTKKKPLFILGFDPGRDKCGIAVISEDGKLYYHAVITSYDVVREVNFLYKKFFLKY' A
#
# COMPACT_ATOMS: atom_id res chain seq x y z
N MET A 1 3.61 -18.62 21.80
CA MET A 1 4.04 -18.32 20.43
C MET A 1 3.56 -16.93 20.05
N THR A 2 4.43 -15.94 20.00
CA THR A 2 4.07 -14.59 19.54
C THR A 2 3.90 -14.62 18.02
N LYS A 3 2.69 -14.38 17.51
CA LYS A 3 2.46 -14.21 16.06
C LYS A 3 3.31 -13.04 15.57
N LYS A 4 4.28 -13.32 14.69
CA LYS A 4 5.06 -12.28 14.00
C LYS A 4 4.09 -11.40 13.22
N LYS A 5 4.14 -10.08 13.43
CA LYS A 5 3.30 -9.14 12.66
C LYS A 5 3.69 -9.26 11.18
N PRO A 6 2.73 -9.33 10.25
CA PRO A 6 3.05 -9.40 8.82
C PRO A 6 3.85 -8.16 8.43
N LEU A 7 4.93 -8.38 7.69
CA LEU A 7 5.64 -7.31 6.99
C LEU A 7 4.84 -6.97 5.74
N PHE A 8 4.54 -5.69 5.57
CA PHE A 8 3.80 -5.18 4.42
C PHE A 8 4.77 -4.55 3.41
N ILE A 9 4.43 -4.65 2.14
CA ILE A 9 5.15 -4.07 1.00
C ILE A 9 4.13 -3.24 0.22
N LEU A 10 4.49 -2.00 -0.12
CA LEU A 10 3.70 -1.14 -0.98
C LEU A 10 4.31 -1.14 -2.38
N GLY A 11 3.56 -1.63 -3.36
CA GLY A 11 3.88 -1.52 -4.78
C GLY A 11 3.28 -0.25 -5.36
N PHE A 12 4.06 0.47 -6.18
CA PHE A 12 3.63 1.68 -6.88
C PHE A 12 4.02 1.55 -8.36
N ASP A 13 3.01 1.62 -9.24
CA ASP A 13 3.17 1.63 -10.69
C ASP A 13 2.75 3.02 -11.23
N PRO A 14 3.72 3.90 -11.53
CA PRO A 14 3.42 5.25 -11.98
C PRO A 14 2.90 5.29 -13.41
N GLY A 15 1.89 6.12 -13.65
CA GLY A 15 1.46 6.51 -14.99
C GLY A 15 1.22 8.02 -15.09
N ARG A 16 1.01 8.52 -16.31
CA ARG A 16 0.82 9.95 -16.57
C ARG A 16 -0.41 10.51 -15.84
N ASP A 17 -1.56 9.89 -16.10
CA ASP A 17 -2.85 10.37 -15.58
C ASP A 17 -3.32 9.58 -14.35
N LYS A 18 -2.85 8.34 -14.22
CA LYS A 18 -3.24 7.41 -13.17
C LYS A 18 -2.04 6.59 -12.70
N CYS A 19 -2.09 6.16 -11.45
CA CYS A 19 -1.09 5.26 -10.88
C CYS A 19 -1.76 4.02 -10.29
N GLY A 20 -1.13 2.87 -10.47
CA GLY A 20 -1.46 1.64 -9.74
C GLY A 20 -0.79 1.67 -8.36
N ILE A 21 -1.52 1.27 -7.33
CA ILE A 21 -0.99 1.05 -5.98
C ILE A 21 -1.48 -0.30 -5.46
N ALA A 22 -0.59 -1.04 -4.81
CA ALA A 22 -0.92 -2.26 -4.11
C ALA A 22 -0.25 -2.31 -2.73
N VAL A 23 -0.90 -2.94 -1.75
CA VAL A 23 -0.27 -3.37 -0.50
C VAL A 23 -0.38 -4.89 -0.42
N ILE A 24 0.77 -5.55 -0.29
CA ILE A 24 0.87 -6.99 -0.11
C ILE A 24 1.59 -7.29 1.20
N SER A 25 1.44 -8.49 1.73
CA SER A 25 2.38 -9.03 2.72
C SER A 25 3.53 -9.79 2.05
N GLU A 26 4.57 -10.06 2.81
CA GLU A 26 5.75 -10.83 2.38
C GLU A 26 5.42 -12.24 1.85
N ASP A 27 4.30 -12.83 2.28
CA ASP A 27 3.78 -14.11 1.77
C ASP A 27 2.95 -13.97 0.46
N GLY A 28 2.90 -12.77 -0.12
CA GLY A 28 2.24 -12.47 -1.39
C GLY A 28 0.74 -12.22 -1.29
N LYS A 29 0.15 -12.23 -0.08
CA LYS A 29 -1.28 -11.92 0.06
C LYS A 29 -1.56 -10.44 -0.23
N LEU A 30 -2.57 -10.18 -1.06
CA LEU A 30 -3.03 -8.84 -1.41
C LEU A 30 -3.98 -8.27 -0.33
N TYR A 31 -3.69 -7.07 0.17
CA TYR A 31 -4.48 -6.36 1.17
C TYR A 31 -5.18 -5.13 0.61
N TYR A 32 -4.58 -4.52 -0.41
CA TYR A 32 -5.13 -3.35 -1.08
C TYR A 32 -4.65 -3.33 -2.53
N HIS A 33 -5.52 -2.92 -3.43
CA HIS A 33 -5.17 -2.65 -4.82
C HIS A 33 -6.12 -1.58 -5.36
N ALA A 34 -5.56 -0.55 -5.99
CA ALA A 34 -6.34 0.48 -6.65
C ALA A 34 -5.58 1.09 -7.82
N VAL A 35 -6.34 1.62 -8.77
CA VAL A 35 -5.84 2.57 -9.77
C VAL A 35 -6.47 3.92 -9.44
N ILE A 36 -5.62 4.89 -9.12
CA ILE A 36 -6.03 6.23 -8.68
C ILE A 36 -5.55 7.28 -9.68
N THR A 37 -6.08 8.50 -9.62
CA THR A 37 -5.51 9.61 -10.39
C THR A 37 -4.10 9.92 -9.91
N SER A 38 -3.21 10.38 -10.79
CA SER A 38 -1.85 10.78 -10.39
C SER A 38 -1.87 11.94 -9.37
N TYR A 39 -2.91 12.77 -9.42
CA TYR A 39 -3.15 13.86 -8.47
C TYR A 39 -3.36 13.36 -7.02
N ASP A 40 -4.04 12.22 -6.85
CA ASP A 40 -4.41 11.70 -5.52
C ASP A 40 -3.32 10.82 -4.88
N VAL A 41 -2.20 10.55 -5.57
CA VAL A 41 -1.17 9.58 -5.14
C VAL A 41 -0.64 9.85 -3.75
N VAL A 42 -0.25 11.09 -3.47
CA VAL A 42 0.33 11.44 -2.16
C VAL A 42 -0.68 11.24 -1.04
N ARG A 43 -1.96 11.54 -1.29
CA ARG A 43 -3.04 11.33 -0.31
C ARG A 43 -3.22 9.85 -0.02
N GLU A 44 -3.29 9.02 -1.06
CA GLU A 44 -3.53 7.59 -0.93
C GLU A 44 -2.35 6.88 -0.25
N VAL A 45 -1.11 7.19 -0.65
CA VAL A 45 0.09 6.61 -0.02
C VAL A 45 0.16 6.94 1.47
N ASN A 46 -0.15 8.19 1.86
CA ASN A 46 -0.17 8.57 3.28
C ASN A 46 -1.24 7.81 4.09
N PHE A 47 -2.42 7.60 3.50
CA PHE A 47 -3.47 6.81 4.12
C PHE A 47 -3.02 5.35 4.32
N LEU A 48 -2.47 4.72 3.28
CA LEU A 48 -1.97 3.35 3.35
C LEU A 48 -0.79 3.21 4.32
N TYR A 49 0.11 4.18 4.35
CA TYR A 49 1.22 4.23 5.31
C TYR A 49 0.70 4.22 6.75
N LYS A 50 -0.27 5.08 7.07
CA LYS A 50 -0.91 5.12 8.40
C LYS A 50 -1.61 3.81 8.76
N LYS A 51 -2.28 3.18 7.79
CA LYS A 51 -3.06 1.97 8.00
C LYS A 51 -2.20 0.71 8.20
N PHE A 52 -1.13 0.56 7.43
CA PHE A 52 -0.36 -0.68 7.37
C PHE A 52 1.03 -0.60 8.00
N PHE A 53 1.66 0.57 8.00
CA PHE A 53 3.09 0.73 8.36
C PHE A 53 3.32 1.45 9.69
N LEU A 54 2.38 2.29 10.13
CA LEU A 54 2.43 2.88 11.48
C LEU A 54 1.91 1.90 12.53
N LYS A 55 2.59 1.87 13.68
CA LYS A 55 2.13 1.19 14.90
C LYS A 55 1.55 2.26 15.83
N TYR A 56 0.29 2.10 16.20
CA TYR A 56 -0.23 2.63 17.46
C TYR A 56 -0.29 1.48 18.46
#